data_AF-A0AAU3V4Y7-F1
#
_entry.id   AF-A0AAU3V4Y7-F1
#
_cell.length_a   1.000
_cell.length_b   1.000
_cell.length_c   1.000
_cell.angle_alpha   90.00
_cell.angle_beta   90.00
_cell.angle_gamma   90.00
#
_symmetry.space_group_name_H-M   'P 1'
#
loop_
_entity.id
_entity.type
_entity.pdbx_description
1 polymer ?
#
loop_
_entity_poly.entity_id
_entity_poly.type
_entity_poly.pdbx_seq_one_letter_code
_entity_poly.pdbx_strand_id
1 'polypeptide(L)'
;MPDPSTPDEDGENASSVETAKPLSKRKKILLGIGAVAVAAVGSLLIKLAQKNYATQDVETDESLDARVPTPAELEFAAIVRAAAESVWKIKSVSTSGFNVEAKIRSNSGRGTWTAYFRFDEETGHCHYSHPYQGATAPLFFIEEVQRRLAEAANA
;
A
#
# COMPACT_ATOMS: atom_id res chain seq x y z
N MET A 1 -35.21 -14.73 47.55
CA MET A 1 -35.09 -16.20 47.71
C MET A 1 -36.38 -16.68 48.35
N PRO A 2 -37.05 -17.68 47.75
CA PRO A 2 -36.58 -19.07 47.73
C PRO A 2 -36.36 -19.69 46.33
N ASP A 3 -35.28 -20.46 46.24
CA ASP A 3 -34.99 -21.64 45.38
C ASP A 3 -35.73 -22.89 45.95
N PRO A 4 -35.63 -24.17 45.46
CA PRO A 4 -34.93 -24.76 44.30
C PRO A 4 -35.72 -25.92 43.59
N SER A 5 -35.04 -26.60 42.64
CA SER A 5 -35.03 -28.06 42.37
C SER A 5 -35.75 -28.64 41.13
N THR A 6 -34.90 -29.18 40.25
CA THR A 6 -35.05 -30.19 39.18
C THR A 6 -35.59 -31.55 39.68
N PRO A 7 -36.01 -32.49 38.80
CA PRO A 7 -35.10 -33.53 38.23
C PRO A 7 -35.40 -33.85 36.74
N ASP A 8 -34.42 -34.07 35.86
CA ASP A 8 -33.62 -35.28 35.54
C ASP A 8 -34.25 -36.20 34.46
N GLU A 9 -33.36 -36.96 33.82
CA GLU A 9 -33.57 -38.17 33.01
C GLU A 9 -33.79 -37.96 31.50
N ASP A 10 -33.16 -38.70 30.60
CA ASP A 10 -31.96 -39.53 30.63
C ASP A 10 -31.72 -39.93 29.17
N GLY A 11 -30.50 -40.23 28.78
CA GLY A 11 -30.23 -40.63 27.40
C GLY A 11 -28.78 -40.83 27.06
N GLU A 12 -28.06 -41.47 27.97
CA GLU A 12 -26.78 -42.10 27.73
C GLU A 12 -26.81 -42.95 26.44
N ASN A 13 -25.80 -42.84 25.58
CA ASN A 13 -24.99 -44.03 25.32
C ASN A 13 -23.61 -43.74 24.72
N ALA A 14 -22.69 -44.58 25.15
CA ALA A 14 -21.27 -44.45 25.05
C ALA A 14 -20.66 -44.99 23.74
N SER A 15 -19.34 -44.77 23.65
CA SER A 15 -18.36 -45.62 22.96
C SER A 15 -18.31 -45.57 21.42
N SER A 16 -17.21 -45.03 20.89
CA SER A 16 -16.09 -45.87 20.45
C SER A 16 -14.94 -45.03 19.91
N VAL A 17 -13.76 -45.28 20.47
CA VAL A 17 -12.46 -44.86 19.92
C VAL A 17 -12.18 -45.72 18.69
N GLU A 18 -11.93 -45.11 17.53
CA GLU A 18 -11.11 -45.77 16.51
C GLU A 18 -10.19 -44.80 15.79
N THR A 19 -8.93 -45.19 15.80
CA THR A 19 -7.73 -44.60 15.21
C THR A 19 -7.77 -44.71 13.69
N ALA A 20 -7.45 -43.64 12.95
CA ALA A 20 -6.35 -43.61 11.95
C ALA A 20 -6.47 -42.51 10.87
N LYS A 21 -5.34 -41.77 10.74
CA LYS A 21 -4.74 -41.14 9.53
C LYS A 21 -5.46 -39.96 8.85
N PRO A 22 -4.86 -38.75 8.93
CA PRO A 22 -4.82 -37.84 7.80
C PRO A 22 -3.57 -38.12 6.94
N LEU A 23 -3.80 -38.55 5.69
CA LEU A 23 -2.78 -38.80 4.69
C LEU A 23 -2.98 -37.81 3.53
N SER A 24 -2.36 -36.63 3.60
CA SER A 24 -2.13 -35.81 2.39
C SER A 24 -0.90 -34.90 2.52
N LYS A 25 0.23 -35.46 2.07
CA LYS A 25 1.33 -34.82 1.33
C LYS A 25 1.90 -33.50 1.86
N ARG A 26 2.83 -33.60 2.81
CA ARG A 26 3.89 -32.59 3.01
C ARG A 26 4.84 -32.60 1.81
N LYS A 27 4.85 -31.53 1.02
CA LYS A 27 5.83 -31.29 -0.05
C LYS A 27 7.14 -30.85 0.60
N LYS A 28 8.14 -31.74 0.63
CA LYS A 28 9.52 -31.39 1.00
C LYS A 28 10.15 -30.71 -0.21
N ILE A 29 10.37 -29.40 -0.15
CA ILE A 29 11.30 -28.73 -1.06
C ILE A 29 12.59 -28.58 -0.29
N LEU A 30 13.47 -29.55 -0.51
CA LEU A 30 14.88 -29.49 -0.16
C LEU A 30 15.54 -28.65 -1.26
N LEU A 31 15.89 -27.40 -0.98
CA LEU A 31 16.76 -26.61 -1.86
C LEU A 31 17.91 -26.08 -1.02
N GLY A 32 19.00 -26.84 -1.02
CA GLY A 32 20.27 -26.39 -0.49
C GLY A 32 20.75 -25.18 -1.29
N ILE A 33 21.11 -24.12 -0.59
CA ILE A 33 21.81 -22.99 -1.19
C ILE A 33 23.17 -22.96 -0.53
N GLY A 34 24.13 -23.49 -1.28
CA GLY A 34 25.55 -23.33 -1.02
C GLY A 34 25.95 -21.86 -1.05
N ALA A 35 27.02 -21.58 -0.33
CA ALA A 35 27.63 -20.28 -0.21
C ALA A 35 28.25 -19.76 -1.53
N VAL A 36 28.62 -18.47 -1.48
CA VAL A 36 29.71 -17.77 -2.21
C VAL A 36 29.28 -16.81 -3.34
N ALA A 37 29.34 -15.50 -3.07
CA ALA A 37 30.35 -14.56 -3.58
C ALA A 37 29.84 -13.11 -3.73
N VAL A 38 30.70 -12.18 -3.33
CA VAL A 38 30.63 -10.71 -3.40
C VAL A 38 30.76 -10.22 -4.86
N ALA A 39 29.98 -9.21 -5.28
CA ALA A 39 30.36 -8.32 -6.38
C ALA A 39 29.63 -6.96 -6.36
N ALA A 40 30.42 -5.90 -6.20
CA ALA A 40 30.40 -4.60 -6.89
C ALA A 40 29.09 -3.78 -7.02
N VAL A 41 29.18 -2.55 -6.54
CA VAL A 41 28.39 -1.38 -7.00
C VAL A 41 28.61 -1.18 -8.50
N GLY A 42 27.54 -1.00 -9.28
CA GLY A 42 27.61 -0.42 -10.63
C GLY A 42 26.61 -0.95 -11.66
N SER A 43 25.71 -0.05 -12.07
CA SER A 43 24.99 0.00 -13.36
C SER A 43 23.96 -1.09 -13.76
N LEU A 44 22.73 -0.60 -13.95
CA LEU A 44 21.85 -0.85 -15.10
C LEU A 44 21.36 -2.29 -15.38
N LEU A 45 20.13 -2.60 -14.95
CA LEU A 45 19.27 -3.58 -15.62
C LEU A 45 17.83 -3.06 -15.74
N ILE A 46 17.61 -2.20 -16.74
CA ILE A 46 16.30 -2.10 -17.40
C ILE A 46 16.16 -3.37 -18.25
N LYS A 47 15.25 -4.28 -17.89
CA LYS A 47 14.46 -5.09 -18.86
C LYS A 47 13.42 -6.00 -18.19
N LEU A 48 12.18 -5.81 -18.66
CA LEU A 48 11.05 -6.74 -18.74
C LEU A 48 10.36 -7.25 -17.47
N ALA A 49 9.21 -6.64 -17.19
CA ALA A 49 8.01 -7.39 -16.77
C ALA A 49 6.74 -6.71 -17.34
N GLN A 50 6.62 -6.65 -18.67
CA GLN A 50 5.30 -6.60 -19.32
C GLN A 50 4.71 -8.01 -19.29
N LYS A 51 3.91 -8.33 -18.27
CA LYS A 51 2.77 -9.28 -18.29
C LYS A 51 2.26 -9.48 -16.87
N ASN A 52 1.25 -8.70 -16.51
CA ASN A 52 0.09 -9.06 -15.68
C ASN A 52 -0.71 -7.78 -15.36
N TYR A 53 -1.19 -7.08 -16.39
CA TYR A 53 -2.35 -6.22 -16.23
C TYR A 53 -3.58 -7.09 -16.48
N ALA A 54 -3.96 -7.82 -15.45
CA ALA A 54 -5.26 -8.46 -15.37
C ALA A 54 -6.03 -7.74 -14.26
N THR A 55 -7.05 -7.02 -14.70
CA THR A 55 -8.26 -6.63 -13.95
C THR A 55 -8.09 -5.50 -12.93
N GLN A 56 -8.17 -4.28 -13.45
CA GLN A 56 -9.01 -3.27 -12.82
C GLN A 56 -9.69 -2.50 -13.96
N ASP A 57 -10.96 -2.80 -14.18
CA ASP A 57 -11.93 -1.89 -14.78
C ASP A 57 -11.91 -0.62 -13.92
N VAL A 58 -11.12 0.34 -14.33
CA VAL A 58 -11.22 1.73 -13.89
C VAL A 58 -11.66 2.48 -15.13
N GLU A 59 -12.97 2.60 -15.27
CA GLU A 59 -13.56 3.66 -16.09
C GLU A 59 -12.97 4.98 -15.57
N THR A 60 -12.06 5.56 -16.34
CA THR A 60 -11.71 6.97 -16.22
C THR A 60 -11.66 7.51 -17.63
N ASP A 61 -12.84 7.92 -18.07
CA ASP A 61 -13.13 9.31 -18.44
C ASP A 61 -12.00 10.02 -19.19
N GLU A 62 -12.24 10.21 -20.49
CA GLU A 62 -11.70 11.22 -21.38
C GLU A 62 -10.32 11.82 -21.05
N SER A 63 -9.29 11.31 -21.74
CA SER A 63 -7.99 11.96 -21.91
C SER A 63 -8.13 13.26 -22.73
N LEU A 64 -8.65 14.32 -22.12
CA LEU A 64 -8.70 15.67 -22.68
C LEU A 64 -7.52 16.52 -22.18
N ASP A 65 -6.31 16.03 -22.45
CA ASP A 65 -5.11 16.81 -22.79
C ASP A 65 -3.93 15.83 -22.72
N ALA A 66 -3.61 15.20 -23.84
CA ALA A 66 -2.44 14.34 -23.96
C ALA A 66 -1.15 15.18 -24.02
N ARG A 67 -0.95 16.06 -23.04
CA ARG A 67 0.34 16.70 -22.80
C ARG A 67 1.32 15.60 -22.40
N VAL A 68 2.41 15.49 -23.14
CA VAL A 68 3.52 14.62 -22.77
C VAL A 68 4.14 15.20 -21.48
N PRO A 69 4.18 14.45 -20.37
CA PRO A 69 4.80 14.91 -19.15
C PRO A 69 6.29 15.16 -19.37
N THR A 70 6.78 16.27 -18.82
CA THR A 70 8.20 16.62 -18.83
C THR A 70 9.00 15.64 -17.98
N PRO A 71 10.33 15.52 -18.19
CA PRO A 71 11.18 14.69 -17.35
C PRO A 71 11.07 15.03 -15.84
N ALA A 72 11.01 16.32 -15.51
CA ALA A 72 10.83 16.78 -14.13
C ALA A 72 9.50 16.32 -13.52
N GLU A 73 8.41 16.35 -14.29
CA GLU A 73 7.10 15.85 -13.85
C GLU A 73 7.11 14.33 -13.63
N LEU A 74 7.88 13.58 -14.44
CA LEU A 74 8.03 12.13 -14.27
C LEU A 74 8.85 11.78 -13.02
N GLU A 75 9.94 12.50 -12.76
CA GLU A 75 10.75 12.37 -11.55
C GLU A 75 9.94 12.72 -10.30
N PHE A 76 9.23 13.84 -10.34
CA PHE A 76 8.30 14.23 -9.27
C PHE A 76 7.25 13.14 -9.02
N ALA A 77 6.62 12.61 -10.06
CA ALA A 77 5.64 11.53 -9.91
C ALA A 77 6.25 10.24 -9.34
N ALA A 78 7.52 9.94 -9.61
CA ALA A 78 8.23 8.82 -8.98
C ALA A 78 8.48 9.08 -7.49
N ILE A 79 8.92 10.29 -7.13
CA ILE A 79 9.14 10.71 -5.74
C ILE A 79 7.83 10.65 -4.94
N VAL A 80 6.75 11.18 -5.49
CA VAL A 80 5.41 11.17 -4.87
C VAL A 80 4.92 9.75 -4.61
N ARG A 81 5.12 8.83 -5.57
CA ARG A 81 4.77 7.42 -5.38
C ARG A 81 5.59 6.78 -4.26
N ALA A 82 6.89 7.01 -4.23
CA ALA A 82 7.76 6.46 -3.19
C ALA A 82 7.46 7.05 -1.79
N ALA A 83 7.06 8.32 -1.73
CA ALA A 83 6.58 8.96 -0.50
C ALA A 83 5.25 8.34 -0.03
N ALA A 84 4.32 8.10 -0.96
CA ALA A 84 3.02 7.49 -0.66
C ALA A 84 3.16 6.09 -0.03
N GLU A 85 4.11 5.29 -0.53
CA GLU A 85 4.43 3.96 0.02
C GLU A 85 4.96 4.02 1.47
N SER A 86 5.61 5.13 1.84
CA SER A 86 6.18 5.33 3.18
C SER A 86 5.12 5.74 4.22
N VAL A 87 3.98 6.27 3.77
CA VAL A 87 2.90 6.74 4.65
C VAL A 87 1.73 5.76 4.59
N TRP A 88 1.63 4.87 5.59
CA TRP A 88 0.66 3.76 5.62
C TRP A 88 -0.81 4.14 5.43
N LYS A 89 -1.18 5.39 5.73
CA LYS A 89 -2.54 5.92 5.56
C LYS A 89 -2.86 6.27 4.11
N ILE A 90 -1.86 6.51 3.27
CA ILE A 90 -2.06 6.79 1.85
C ILE A 90 -2.39 5.47 1.14
N LYS A 91 -3.48 5.45 0.39
CA LYS A 91 -3.98 4.27 -0.33
C LYS A 91 -3.66 4.32 -1.80
N SER A 92 -3.76 5.49 -2.39
CA SER A 92 -3.36 5.75 -3.75
C SER A 92 -3.05 7.23 -3.91
N VAL A 93 -2.24 7.53 -4.92
CA VAL A 93 -1.93 8.88 -5.35
C VAL A 93 -2.08 8.96 -6.87
N SER A 94 -2.57 10.09 -7.33
CA SER A 94 -2.57 10.48 -8.74
C SER A 94 -1.82 11.80 -8.85
N THR A 95 -1.05 11.97 -9.92
CA THR A 95 -0.22 13.15 -10.16
C THR A 95 -0.55 13.74 -11.52
N SER A 96 -0.75 15.05 -11.57
CA SER A 96 -0.95 15.82 -12.80
C SER A 96 -0.09 17.08 -12.74
N GLY A 97 1.02 17.06 -13.49
CA GLY A 97 2.12 18.01 -13.28
C GLY A 97 2.64 17.93 -11.84
N PHE A 98 2.71 19.08 -11.17
CA PHE A 98 3.06 19.19 -9.74
C PHE A 98 1.86 19.19 -8.79
N ASN A 99 0.67 18.83 -9.29
CA ASN A 99 -0.51 18.60 -8.47
C ASN A 99 -0.63 17.12 -8.11
N VAL A 100 -1.01 16.85 -6.87
CA VAL A 100 -1.19 15.49 -6.34
C VAL A 100 -2.59 15.38 -5.74
N GLU A 101 -3.29 14.33 -6.12
CA GLU A 101 -4.48 13.86 -5.43
C GLU A 101 -4.11 12.61 -4.64
N ALA A 102 -4.31 12.60 -3.32
CA ALA A 102 -4.09 11.42 -2.50
C ALA A 102 -5.39 10.91 -1.88
N LYS A 103 -5.64 9.60 -1.98
CA LYS A 103 -6.69 8.92 -1.22
C LYS A 103 -6.11 8.47 0.12
N ILE A 104 -6.66 8.99 1.21
CA ILE A 104 -6.18 8.77 2.58
C ILE A 104 -7.19 7.94 3.35
N ARG A 105 -6.73 6.91 4.05
CA ARG A 105 -7.55 6.08 4.93
C ARG A 105 -8.04 6.89 6.14
N SER A 106 -9.32 6.77 6.46
CA SER A 106 -9.90 7.36 7.67
C SER A 106 -9.29 6.73 8.94
N ASN A 107 -9.28 7.48 10.04
CA ASN A 107 -8.84 6.95 11.34
C ASN A 107 -9.72 5.80 11.84
N SER A 108 -11.00 5.79 11.47
CA SER A 108 -11.92 4.67 11.76
C SER A 108 -11.61 3.41 10.95
N GLY A 109 -10.76 3.51 9.92
CA GLY A 109 -10.41 2.43 9.01
C GLY A 109 -11.53 1.99 8.06
N ARG A 110 -12.71 2.63 8.12
CA ARG A 110 -13.94 2.28 7.39
C ARG A 110 -14.09 2.93 6.02
N GLY A 111 -13.23 3.87 5.66
CA GLY A 111 -13.31 4.55 4.37
C GLY A 111 -12.03 5.28 4.00
N THR A 112 -12.07 5.94 2.86
CA THR A 112 -11.03 6.83 2.36
C THR A 112 -11.61 8.21 2.08
N TRP A 113 -10.74 9.20 2.07
CA TRP A 113 -11.07 10.58 1.70
C TRP A 113 -9.96 11.17 0.86
N THR A 114 -10.27 12.22 0.11
CA THR A 114 -9.32 12.83 -0.82
C THR A 114 -8.67 14.05 -0.20
N ALA A 115 -7.35 14.16 -0.36
CA ALA A 115 -6.58 15.37 -0.13
C ALA A 115 -5.96 15.83 -1.46
N TYR A 116 -5.92 17.14 -1.66
CA TYR A 116 -5.28 17.75 -2.82
C TYR A 116 -4.04 18.50 -2.36
N PHE A 117 -2.95 18.35 -3.10
CA PHE A 117 -1.68 18.99 -2.85
C PHE A 117 -1.20 19.62 -4.15
N ARG A 118 -0.59 20.80 -4.04
CA ARG A 118 0.05 21.51 -5.13
C ARG A 118 1.43 21.89 -4.67
N PHE A 119 2.43 21.32 -5.31
CA PHE A 119 3.82 21.62 -5.05
C PHE A 119 4.29 22.69 -6.03
N ASP A 120 4.99 23.68 -5.49
CA ASP A 120 5.66 24.69 -6.28
C ASP A 120 7.05 24.17 -6.66
N GLU A 121 7.33 24.16 -7.97
CA GLU A 121 8.57 23.61 -8.53
C GLU A 121 9.80 24.41 -8.13
N GLU A 122 9.68 25.73 -8.03
CA GLU A 122 10.81 26.63 -7.77
C GLU A 122 11.16 26.70 -6.29
N THR A 123 10.15 26.72 -5.44
CA THR A 123 10.31 26.95 -4.00
C THR A 123 10.18 25.69 -3.16
N GLY A 124 9.64 24.60 -3.71
CA GLY A 124 9.32 23.38 -2.96
C GLY A 124 8.20 23.55 -1.93
N HIS A 125 7.54 24.71 -1.89
CA HIS A 125 6.40 24.96 -1.02
C HIS A 125 5.20 24.12 -1.47
N CYS A 126 4.48 23.57 -0.49
CA CYS A 126 3.28 22.77 -0.74
C CYS A 126 2.04 23.53 -0.23
N HIS A 127 1.10 23.79 -1.13
CA HIS A 127 -0.26 24.18 -0.79
C HIS A 127 -1.14 22.95 -0.79
N TYR A 128 -1.97 22.76 0.25
CA TYR A 128 -2.82 21.58 0.33
C TYR A 128 -4.20 21.90 0.89
N SER A 129 -5.19 21.08 0.53
CA SER A 129 -6.56 21.18 1.00
C SER A 129 -7.14 19.81 1.32
N HIS A 130 -7.93 19.75 2.39
CA HIS A 130 -8.64 18.53 2.80
C HIS A 130 -9.86 18.85 3.68
N PRO A 131 -10.87 17.97 3.72
CA PRO A 131 -12.09 18.21 4.50
C PRO A 131 -11.93 18.03 6.03
N TYR A 132 -10.88 17.39 6.52
CA TYR A 132 -10.77 17.00 7.94
C TYR A 132 -9.71 17.79 8.72
N GLN A 133 -10.16 18.78 9.49
CA GLN A 133 -9.28 19.53 10.39
C GLN A 133 -8.60 18.60 11.42
N GLY A 134 -7.30 18.81 11.65
CA GLY A 134 -6.50 18.00 12.59
C GLY A 134 -6.01 16.66 12.04
N ALA A 135 -6.28 16.32 10.77
CA ALA A 135 -5.69 15.15 10.14
C ALA A 135 -4.17 15.34 9.94
N THR A 136 -3.37 14.43 10.49
CA THR A 136 -1.90 14.48 10.40
C THR A 136 -1.32 13.76 9.18
N ALA A 137 -2.10 12.87 8.55
CA ALA A 137 -1.63 12.11 7.39
C ALA A 137 -1.19 12.98 6.20
N PRO A 138 -1.89 14.09 5.86
CA PRO A 138 -1.41 15.02 4.84
C PRO A 138 -0.05 15.62 5.18
N LEU A 139 0.18 15.98 6.45
CA LEU A 139 1.44 16.58 6.90
C LEU A 139 2.61 15.61 6.74
N PHE A 140 2.46 14.38 7.24
CA PHE A 140 3.49 13.34 7.09
C PHE A 140 3.79 13.04 5.62
N PHE A 141 2.78 13.08 4.77
CA PHE A 141 2.97 12.90 3.34
C PHE A 141 3.74 14.06 2.69
N ILE A 142 3.41 15.30 3.03
CA ILE A 142 4.12 16.49 2.54
C ILE A 142 5.58 16.46 2.98
N GLU A 143 5.85 16.20 4.26
CA GLU A 143 7.20 16.11 4.82
C GLU A 143 8.05 15.07 4.08
N GLU A 144 7.47 13.90 3.80
CA GLU A 144 8.17 12.82 3.11
C GLU A 144 8.44 13.16 1.63
N VAL A 145 7.51 13.82 0.94
CA VAL A 145 7.73 14.31 -0.43
C VAL A 145 8.84 15.35 -0.45
N GLN A 146 8.80 16.34 0.45
CA GLN A 146 9.81 17.40 0.54
C GLN A 146 11.19 16.86 0.90
N ARG A 147 11.27 15.90 1.84
CA ARG A 147 12.52 15.21 2.20
C ARG A 147 13.15 14.54 0.97
N ARG A 148 12.35 13.79 0.20
CA ARG A 148 12.84 13.08 -1.00
C ARG A 148 13.20 14.02 -2.14
N LEU A 149 12.47 15.13 -2.32
CA LEU A 149 12.83 16.18 -3.28
C LEU A 149 14.18 16.80 -2.93
N ALA A 150 14.42 17.11 -1.64
CA ALA A 150 15.70 17.60 -1.19
C ALA A 150 16.83 16.57 -1.39
N GLU A 151 16.58 15.28 -1.16
CA GLU A 151 17.56 14.22 -1.44
C GLU A 151 17.90 14.12 -2.92
N ALA A 152 16.89 14.18 -3.80
CA ALA A 152 17.10 14.14 -5.25
C ALA A 152 17.86 15.37 -5.78
N ALA A 153 17.67 16.55 -5.17
CA ALA A 153 18.39 17.77 -5.54
C ALA A 153 19.87 17.76 -5.09
N ASN A 154 20.24 16.90 -4.14
CA ASN A 154 21.60 16.78 -3.59
C ASN A 154 22.36 15.54 -4.09
N ALA A 155 21.74 14.70 -4.94
CA ALA A 155 22.31 13.47 -5.48
C ALA A 155 23.06 13.72 -6.81
#